data_AF-A0A3D1Y905-F1
#
_entry.id   AF-A0A3D1Y905-F1
#
_cell.length_a   1.000
_cell.length_b   1.000
_cell.length_c   1.000
_cell.angle_alpha   90.00
_cell.angle_beta   90.00
_cell.angle_gamma   90.00
#
_symmetry.space_group_name_H-M   'P 1'
#
loop_
_entity.id
_entity.type
_entity.pdbx_description
1 polymer ?
#
loop_
_entity_poly.entity_id
_entity_poly.type
_entity_poly.pdbx_seq_one_letter_code
_entity_poly.pdbx_strand_id
1 'polypeptide(L)'
;MLFREPENALSLYNALNGTNYADASQITFNMLDNAIYMGMQNDISFLIMNEVNLYEHQSTYNLNMPLRDLFYVAELLQVYVKDQSLYSSKLIKLPTPHFVVFYNGVEDKPEKRILRLSEAFEVPTKDPELELKVTILNINPRMNEDLKEKCPVLKQYTQYVEQVRCNSMNMSLEQAVEEAIEYCIQHNILKEFLSKQKAEVIKMSIFEYDEEREIELIRRDEREIGKEIGKEIGKEIGQKIGEEIGAEKERENTIKSIISFGKKLGASKEQIIKELQERCLLEEQEAEKKVTLYWNE
;
A
#
# COMPACT_ATOMS: atom_id res chain seq x y z
N MET A 1 16.51 16.74 -2.15
CA MET A 1 17.61 17.74 -2.29
C MET A 1 18.65 17.35 -3.34
N LEU A 2 19.24 16.15 -3.28
CA LEU A 2 20.36 15.72 -4.15
C LEU A 2 20.08 15.80 -5.67
N PHE A 3 18.92 15.31 -6.11
CA PHE A 3 18.54 15.25 -7.54
C PHE A 3 17.72 16.48 -7.99
N ARG A 4 17.69 17.56 -7.19
CA ARG A 4 17.19 18.88 -7.64
C ARG A 4 18.24 19.67 -8.43
N GLU A 5 19.50 19.22 -8.41
CA GLU A 5 20.56 19.70 -9.29
C GLU A 5 20.34 19.10 -10.70
N PRO A 6 20.27 19.93 -11.77
CA PRO A 6 20.04 19.46 -13.13
C PRO A 6 21.01 18.36 -13.58
N GLU A 7 22.29 18.46 -13.24
CA GLU A 7 23.32 17.48 -13.63
C GLU A 7 23.06 16.10 -13.02
N ASN A 8 22.60 16.07 -11.77
CA ASN A 8 22.28 14.83 -11.07
C ASN A 8 21.00 14.20 -11.64
N ALA A 9 19.97 15.02 -11.90
CA ALA A 9 18.74 14.55 -12.54
C ALA A 9 19.00 13.99 -13.94
N LEU A 10 19.89 14.63 -14.72
CA LEU A 10 20.27 14.18 -16.05
C LEU A 10 21.02 12.84 -16.00
N SER A 11 21.95 12.70 -15.05
CA SER A 11 22.67 11.43 -14.82
C SER A 11 21.70 10.29 -14.52
N LEU A 12 20.70 10.53 -13.66
CA LEU A 12 19.69 9.54 -13.31
C LEU A 12 18.80 9.19 -14.50
N TYR A 13 18.33 10.20 -15.24
CA TYR A 13 17.55 10.01 -16.46
C TYR A 13 18.31 9.18 -17.50
N ASN A 14 19.59 9.51 -17.74
CA ASN A 14 20.45 8.77 -18.67
C ASN A 14 20.61 7.31 -18.26
N ALA A 15 20.83 7.05 -16.97
CA ALA A 15 21.00 5.71 -16.44
C ALA A 15 19.74 4.85 -16.59
N LEU A 16 18.56 5.43 -16.37
CA LEU A 16 17.27 4.75 -16.51
C LEU A 16 16.89 4.48 -17.98
N ASN A 17 17.11 5.46 -18.85
CA ASN A 17 16.63 5.41 -20.24
C ASN A 17 17.69 4.90 -21.23
N GLY A 18 18.93 4.65 -20.78
CA GLY A 18 20.03 4.24 -21.65
C GLY A 18 20.46 5.32 -22.63
N THR A 19 20.26 6.59 -22.26
CA THR A 19 20.63 7.76 -23.05
C THR A 19 21.98 8.34 -22.58
N ASN A 20 22.52 9.31 -23.32
CA ASN A 20 23.80 9.96 -22.99
C ASN A 20 23.74 11.46 -23.25
N TYR A 21 22.69 12.12 -22.75
CA TYR A 21 22.55 13.57 -22.81
C TYR A 21 23.64 14.24 -21.95
N ALA A 22 24.25 15.30 -22.47
CA ALA A 22 25.33 16.02 -21.79
C ALA A 22 24.94 17.44 -21.33
N ASP A 23 23.82 17.96 -21.82
CA ASP A 23 23.37 19.33 -21.54
C ASP A 23 22.26 19.34 -20.50
N ALA A 24 22.61 19.66 -19.26
CA ALA A 24 21.68 19.71 -18.14
C ALA A 24 20.68 20.88 -18.22
N SER A 25 20.92 21.88 -19.09
CA SER A 25 19.97 22.99 -19.31
C SER A 25 18.66 22.54 -19.97
N GLN A 26 18.64 21.32 -20.52
CA GLN A 26 17.44 20.71 -21.09
C GLN A 26 16.44 20.22 -20.05
N ILE A 27 16.86 20.14 -18.77
CA ILE A 27 15.97 19.77 -17.67
C ILE A 27 15.19 20.98 -17.21
N THR A 28 13.87 20.87 -17.27
CA THR A 28 12.95 21.84 -16.67
C THR A 28 12.23 21.18 -15.51
N PHE A 29 12.56 21.56 -14.28
CA PHE A 29 11.84 21.09 -13.10
C PHE A 29 10.45 21.73 -13.06
N ASN A 30 9.42 20.88 -13.02
CA ASN A 30 8.04 21.31 -12.81
C ASN A 30 7.70 20.99 -11.36
N MET A 31 8.07 21.87 -10.44
CA MET A 31 7.59 21.77 -9.06
C MET A 31 6.10 22.13 -9.07
N LEU A 32 5.23 21.15 -8.81
CA LEU A 32 3.89 21.48 -8.33
C LEU A 32 4.06 22.04 -6.92
N ASP A 33 3.53 23.23 -6.65
CA ASP A 33 3.40 23.76 -5.29
C ASP A 33 2.37 22.90 -4.54
N ASN A 34 2.80 21.74 -4.03
CA ASN A 34 1.98 20.74 -3.34
C ASN A 34 1.53 21.27 -1.96
N ALA A 35 0.51 22.14 -1.94
CA ALA A 35 -0.10 22.63 -0.70
C ALA A 35 -1.29 21.76 -0.21
N ILE A 36 -1.67 20.68 -0.93
CA ILE A 36 -2.94 19.98 -0.66
C ILE A 36 -2.76 18.51 -0.21
N TYR A 37 -1.61 17.88 -0.47
CA TYR A 37 -1.26 16.60 0.17
C TYR A 37 -0.26 16.88 1.29
N MET A 38 -0.74 16.80 2.53
CA MET A 38 0.08 17.04 3.73
C MET A 38 1.42 16.28 3.64
N GLY A 39 2.54 17.02 3.58
CA GLY A 39 3.86 16.55 4.01
C GLY A 39 4.75 15.78 3.03
N MET A 40 4.35 15.44 1.80
CA MET A 40 5.21 14.61 0.92
C MET A 40 6.20 15.45 0.08
N GLN A 41 7.38 15.74 0.65
CA GLN A 41 8.44 16.56 0.04
C GLN A 41 9.34 15.82 -0.99
N ASN A 42 9.11 14.52 -1.25
CA ASN A 42 10.11 13.62 -1.83
C ASN A 42 10.02 13.37 -3.35
N ASP A 43 9.07 13.99 -4.03
CA ASP A 43 8.89 13.76 -5.47
C ASP A 43 9.78 14.69 -6.29
N ILE A 44 10.50 14.12 -7.26
CA ILE A 44 11.23 14.89 -8.26
C ILE A 44 10.50 14.72 -9.59
N SER A 45 9.80 15.77 -9.99
CA SER A 45 9.13 15.88 -11.29
C SER A 45 9.89 16.83 -12.20
N PHE A 46 10.27 16.35 -13.37
CA PHE A 46 10.93 17.17 -14.39
C PHE A 46 10.54 16.78 -15.81
N LEU A 47 10.62 17.77 -16.69
CA LEU A 47 10.49 17.62 -18.14
C LEU A 47 11.88 17.56 -18.78
N ILE A 48 12.02 16.62 -19.71
CA ILE A 48 13.15 16.56 -20.64
C ILE A 48 12.64 16.03 -21.99
N MET A 49 12.95 16.70 -23.10
CA MET A 49 12.60 16.24 -24.46
C MET A 49 11.11 15.90 -24.70
N ASN A 50 10.19 16.62 -24.05
CA ASN A 50 8.73 16.34 -24.04
C ASN A 50 8.35 15.02 -23.34
N GLU A 51 9.15 14.56 -22.39
CA GLU A 51 8.82 13.48 -21.47
C GLU A 51 8.66 14.05 -20.07
N VAL A 52 7.59 13.67 -19.38
CA VAL A 52 7.39 13.98 -17.96
C VAL A 52 7.94 12.80 -17.16
N ASN A 53 8.95 13.04 -16.34
CA ASN A 53 9.53 12.02 -15.48
C ASN A 53 9.15 12.33 -14.03
N LEU A 54 8.37 11.43 -13.41
CA LEU A 54 8.02 11.47 -12.00
C LEU A 54 8.82 10.39 -11.29
N TYR A 55 9.89 10.82 -10.64
CA TYR A 55 10.80 9.96 -9.90
C TYR A 55 10.59 10.20 -8.41
N GLU A 56 10.28 9.14 -7.68
CA GLU A 56 10.08 9.18 -6.25
C GLU A 56 11.03 8.20 -5.55
N HIS A 57 11.39 8.54 -4.32
CA HIS A 57 12.13 7.68 -3.43
C HIS A 57 11.25 7.25 -2.24
N GLN A 58 11.27 5.97 -1.88
CA GLN A 58 10.49 5.43 -0.77
C GLN A 58 11.25 4.37 0.05
N SER A 59 11.23 4.55 1.36
CA SER A 59 11.63 3.57 2.38
C SER A 59 10.49 2.60 2.74
N THR A 60 9.24 3.07 2.68
CA THR A 60 8.04 2.27 2.95
C THR A 60 7.39 1.82 1.65
N TYR A 61 6.99 0.56 1.58
CA TYR A 61 6.36 0.02 0.38
C TYR A 61 4.91 0.49 0.21
N ASN A 62 4.63 1.33 -0.79
CA ASN A 62 3.30 1.89 -1.05
C ASN A 62 2.65 1.27 -2.31
N LEU A 63 1.55 0.54 -2.13
CA LEU A 63 0.79 -0.06 -3.25
C LEU A 63 -0.10 0.95 -4.00
N ASN A 64 -0.41 2.10 -3.39
CA ASN A 64 -1.29 3.12 -3.94
C ASN A 64 -0.57 4.11 -4.86
N MET A 65 0.71 3.85 -5.17
CA MET A 65 1.50 4.70 -6.06
C MET A 65 0.86 4.96 -7.42
N PRO A 66 0.28 3.96 -8.12
CA PRO A 66 -0.39 4.23 -9.39
C PRO A 66 -1.56 5.24 -9.29
N LEU A 67 -2.26 5.27 -8.16
CA LEU A 67 -3.37 6.21 -7.94
C LEU A 67 -2.85 7.61 -7.61
N ARG A 68 -1.82 7.71 -6.77
CA ARG A 68 -1.19 8.99 -6.45
C ARG A 68 -0.57 9.64 -7.68
N ASP A 69 0.15 8.86 -8.48
CA ASP A 69 0.74 9.32 -9.75
C ASP A 69 -0.32 9.73 -10.78
N LEU A 70 -1.49 9.08 -10.78
CA LEU A 70 -2.61 9.49 -11.63
C LEU A 70 -3.09 10.91 -11.27
N PHE A 71 -3.20 11.23 -9.98
CA PHE A 71 -3.58 12.58 -9.54
C PHE A 71 -2.52 13.61 -9.92
N TYR A 72 -1.24 13.32 -9.66
CA TYR A 72 -0.16 14.25 -10.01
C TYR A 72 -0.06 14.51 -11.51
N VAL A 73 -0.08 13.45 -12.33
CA VAL A 73 0.05 13.63 -13.77
C VAL A 73 -1.16 14.37 -14.35
N ALA A 74 -2.37 14.16 -13.80
CA ALA A 74 -3.55 14.89 -14.21
C ALA A 74 -3.43 16.39 -13.93
N GLU A 75 -2.87 16.80 -12.80
CA GLU A 75 -2.60 18.22 -12.48
C GLU A 75 -1.52 18.81 -13.40
N LEU A 76 -0.42 18.10 -13.62
CA LEU A 76 0.64 18.52 -14.54
C LEU A 76 0.10 18.74 -15.97
N LEU A 77 -0.72 17.81 -16.45
CA LEU A 77 -1.30 17.89 -17.79
C LEU A 77 -2.33 19.03 -17.89
N GLN A 78 -3.10 19.31 -16.84
CA GLN A 78 -4.00 20.47 -16.80
C GLN A 78 -3.25 21.78 -16.97
N VAL A 79 -2.12 21.95 -16.27
CA VAL A 79 -1.26 23.14 -16.42
C VAL A 79 -0.66 23.20 -17.83
N TYR A 80 -0.24 22.06 -18.37
CA TYR A 80 0.36 21.97 -19.71
C TYR A 80 -0.60 22.37 -20.84
N VAL A 81 -1.89 22.05 -20.71
CA VAL A 81 -2.91 22.32 -21.74
C VAL A 81 -3.72 23.60 -21.50
N LYS A 82 -3.40 24.40 -20.47
CA LYS A 82 -4.20 25.56 -20.02
C LYS A 82 -4.56 26.56 -21.13
N ASP A 83 -3.65 26.77 -22.08
CA ASP A 83 -3.81 27.72 -23.19
C ASP A 83 -4.28 27.05 -24.49
N GLN A 84 -4.67 25.78 -24.42
CA GLN A 84 -5.13 24.96 -25.54
C GLN A 84 -6.62 24.63 -25.38
N SER A 85 -7.36 24.61 -26.49
CA SER A 85 -8.77 24.25 -26.45
C SER A 85 -8.96 22.74 -26.55
N LEU A 86 -9.46 22.11 -25.48
CA LEU A 86 -9.87 20.70 -25.48
C LEU A 86 -11.04 20.40 -26.43
N TYR A 87 -11.78 21.43 -26.85
CA TYR A 87 -12.88 21.32 -27.82
C TYR A 87 -12.41 21.48 -29.28
N SER A 88 -11.13 21.76 -29.49
CA SER A 88 -10.54 21.83 -30.82
C SER A 88 -10.55 20.46 -31.50
N SER A 89 -10.76 20.42 -32.82
CA SER A 89 -10.57 19.20 -33.62
C SER A 89 -9.09 18.83 -33.77
N LYS A 90 -8.16 19.72 -33.41
CA LYS A 90 -6.72 19.46 -33.42
C LYS A 90 -6.33 18.65 -32.19
N LEU A 91 -5.72 17.48 -32.42
CA LEU A 91 -5.14 16.65 -31.36
C LEU A 91 -4.05 17.41 -30.59
N ILE A 92 -4.22 17.52 -29.27
CA ILE A 92 -3.20 18.02 -28.36
C ILE A 92 -2.20 16.89 -28.10
N LYS A 93 -0.93 17.14 -28.40
CA LYS A 93 0.16 16.21 -28.07
C LYS A 93 0.54 16.44 -26.61
N LEU A 94 0.51 15.37 -25.83
CA LEU A 94 0.93 15.38 -24.44
C LEU A 94 2.37 14.86 -24.35
N PRO A 95 3.15 15.33 -23.37
CA PRO A 95 4.43 14.74 -23.08
C PRO A 95 4.26 13.29 -22.58
N THR A 96 5.19 12.41 -22.93
CA THR A 96 5.13 11.00 -22.52
C THR A 96 5.48 10.88 -21.03
N PRO A 97 4.61 10.31 -20.18
CA PRO A 97 4.90 10.20 -18.76
C PRO A 97 5.68 8.91 -18.42
N HIS A 98 6.63 9.03 -17.50
CA HIS A 98 7.41 7.92 -16.93
C HIS A 98 7.35 7.99 -15.41
N PHE A 99 6.95 6.89 -14.77
CA PHE A 99 6.75 6.77 -13.32
C PHE A 99 7.71 5.75 -12.75
N VAL A 100 8.64 6.19 -11.90
CA VAL A 100 9.65 5.33 -11.28
C VAL A 100 9.75 5.63 -9.80
N VAL A 101 9.69 4.57 -8.98
CA VAL A 101 9.92 4.65 -7.54
C VAL A 101 11.18 3.87 -7.21
N PHE A 102 12.13 4.52 -6.54
CA PHE A 102 13.31 3.89 -6.00
C PHE A 102 13.03 3.42 -4.58
N TYR A 103 12.98 2.10 -4.41
CA TYR A 103 12.74 1.47 -3.11
C TYR A 103 14.06 1.20 -2.40
N ASN A 104 14.22 1.73 -1.19
CA ASN A 104 15.37 1.46 -0.33
C ASN A 104 14.97 0.97 1.06
N GLY A 105 13.75 0.46 1.24
CA GLY A 105 13.26 -0.01 2.54
C GLY A 105 13.95 -1.26 3.07
N VAL A 106 13.57 -1.66 4.28
CA VAL A 106 14.11 -2.82 4.99
C VAL A 106 13.44 -4.14 4.65
N GLU A 107 12.24 -4.11 4.05
CA GLU A 107 11.54 -5.34 3.66
C GLU A 107 12.21 -5.97 2.43
N ASP A 108 12.24 -7.30 2.40
CA ASP A 108 12.68 -8.03 1.22
C ASP A 108 11.68 -7.84 0.08
N LYS A 109 12.16 -7.25 -1.02
CA LYS A 109 11.38 -6.93 -2.22
C LYS A 109 12.18 -7.29 -3.47
N PRO A 110 11.50 -7.70 -4.55
CA PRO A 110 12.18 -8.04 -5.81
C PRO A 110 12.97 -6.85 -6.35
N GLU A 111 14.01 -7.15 -7.15
CA GLU A 111 14.84 -6.14 -7.80
C GLU A 111 14.01 -5.14 -8.62
N LYS A 112 12.96 -5.62 -9.29
CA LYS A 112 12.01 -4.81 -10.04
C LYS A 112 10.59 -5.30 -9.84
N ARG A 113 9.62 -4.38 -9.69
CA ARG A 113 8.19 -4.67 -9.72
C ARG A 113 7.45 -3.59 -10.49
N ILE A 114 6.42 -3.97 -11.24
CA ILE A 114 5.50 -3.01 -11.85
C ILE A 114 4.21 -3.05 -11.04
N LEU A 115 3.83 -1.91 -10.47
CA LEU A 115 2.50 -1.72 -9.89
C LEU A 115 1.54 -1.23 -10.98
N ARG A 116 0.30 -1.69 -10.93
CA ARG A 116 -0.75 -1.35 -11.88
C ARG A 116 -1.93 -0.77 -11.14
N LEU A 117 -2.52 0.29 -11.69
CA LEU A 117 -3.72 0.89 -11.11
C LEU A 117 -4.87 -0.13 -11.07
N SER A 118 -4.94 -1.02 -12.06
CA SER A 118 -5.96 -2.06 -12.09
C SER A 118 -5.88 -3.08 -10.94
N GLU A 119 -4.75 -3.18 -10.22
CA GLU A 119 -4.63 -4.01 -9.01
C GLU A 119 -5.54 -3.51 -7.87
N ALA A 120 -5.94 -2.23 -7.91
CA ALA A 120 -6.84 -1.62 -6.92
C ALA A 120 -8.33 -1.72 -7.28
N PHE A 121 -8.69 -2.27 -8.44
CA PHE A 121 -10.09 -2.32 -8.88
C PHE A 121 -10.87 -3.40 -8.12
N GLU A 122 -12.06 -3.06 -7.63
CA GLU A 122 -12.95 -4.01 -6.93
C GLU A 122 -13.40 -5.17 -7.83
N VAL A 123 -13.63 -4.86 -9.12
CA VAL A 123 -14.02 -5.85 -10.13
C VAL A 123 -12.82 -6.13 -11.03
N PRO A 124 -12.26 -7.35 -11.01
CA PRO A 124 -11.13 -7.70 -11.87
C PRO A 124 -11.47 -7.61 -13.35
N THR A 125 -10.60 -6.97 -14.13
CA THR A 125 -10.70 -6.90 -15.59
C THR A 125 -9.40 -7.35 -16.24
N LYS A 126 -9.51 -7.98 -17.41
CA LYS A 126 -8.34 -8.40 -18.20
C LYS A 126 -7.77 -7.27 -19.05
N ASP A 127 -8.61 -6.32 -19.44
CA ASP A 127 -8.26 -5.20 -20.30
C ASP A 127 -8.78 -3.90 -19.66
N PRO A 128 -8.03 -3.32 -18.72
CA PRO A 128 -8.44 -2.09 -18.03
C PRO A 128 -8.38 -0.89 -18.99
N GLU A 129 -9.48 -0.15 -19.11
CA GLU A 129 -9.56 1.08 -19.91
C GLU A 129 -8.77 2.25 -19.29
N LEU A 130 -8.59 2.22 -17.97
CA LEU A 130 -7.72 3.13 -17.23
C LEU A 130 -6.60 2.33 -16.57
N GLU A 131 -5.37 2.52 -17.03
CA GLU A 131 -4.20 1.80 -16.52
C GLU A 131 -2.99 2.73 -16.45
N LEU A 132 -2.60 3.06 -15.22
CA LEU A 132 -1.32 3.69 -14.93
C LEU A 132 -0.38 2.64 -14.35
N LYS A 133 0.86 2.63 -14.83
CA LYS A 133 1.89 1.68 -14.39
C LYS A 133 3.06 2.41 -13.77
N VAL A 134 3.47 1.95 -12.60
CA VAL A 134 4.62 2.51 -11.86
C VAL A 134 5.70 1.44 -11.76
N THR A 135 6.92 1.80 -12.15
CA THR A 135 8.07 0.89 -12.03
C THR A 135 8.76 1.10 -10.70
N ILE A 136 8.71 0.11 -9.83
CA ILE A 136 9.47 0.07 -8.59
C ILE A 136 10.84 -0.59 -8.86
N LEU A 137 11.92 0.11 -8.53
CA LEU A 137 13.29 -0.37 -8.62
C LEU A 137 13.91 -0.44 -7.22
N ASN A 138 14.28 -1.64 -6.78
CA ASN A 138 14.93 -1.82 -5.50
C ASN A 138 16.40 -1.40 -5.60
N ILE A 139 16.79 -0.35 -4.88
CA ILE A 139 18.16 0.20 -4.90
C ILE A 139 18.98 -0.23 -3.68
N ASN A 140 18.48 -1.18 -2.88
CA ASN A 140 19.23 -1.78 -1.78
C ASN A 140 20.53 -2.47 -2.27
N PRO A 141 21.44 -2.82 -1.34
CA PRO A 141 22.68 -3.51 -1.69
C PRO A 141 22.43 -4.76 -2.53
N ARG A 142 23.23 -4.95 -3.59
CA ARG A 142 23.13 -6.05 -4.57
C ARG A 142 21.92 -6.02 -5.51
N MET A 143 21.09 -4.97 -5.45
CA MET A 143 19.95 -4.78 -6.34
C MET A 143 20.19 -3.62 -7.31
N ASN A 144 19.77 -3.77 -8.57
CA ASN A 144 19.92 -2.80 -9.66
C ASN A 144 21.35 -2.25 -9.77
N GLU A 145 22.36 -3.12 -9.66
CA GLU A 145 23.78 -2.71 -9.71
C GLU A 145 24.14 -2.03 -11.03
N ASP A 146 23.63 -2.52 -12.17
CA ASP A 146 23.86 -1.90 -13.48
C ASP A 146 23.36 -0.43 -13.55
N LEU A 147 22.22 -0.14 -12.92
CA LEU A 147 21.68 1.21 -12.82
C LEU A 147 22.60 2.08 -11.96
N LYS A 148 23.06 1.56 -10.82
CA LYS A 148 23.95 2.26 -9.91
C LYS A 148 25.32 2.53 -10.54
N GLU A 149 25.87 1.61 -11.33
CA GLU A 149 27.11 1.86 -12.07
C GLU A 149 26.95 2.95 -13.12
N LYS A 150 25.78 3.01 -13.78
CA LYS A 150 25.48 4.06 -14.77
C LYS A 150 25.17 5.43 -14.14
N CYS A 151 24.74 5.46 -12.89
CA CYS A 151 24.49 6.69 -12.13
C CYS A 151 25.34 6.73 -10.84
N PRO A 152 26.59 7.24 -10.90
CA PRO A 152 27.47 7.30 -9.74
C PRO A 152 26.88 8.02 -8.54
N VAL A 153 26.05 9.05 -8.77
CA VAL A 153 25.37 9.81 -7.72
C VAL A 153 24.35 8.93 -6.99
N LEU A 154 23.55 8.14 -7.72
CA LEU A 154 22.61 7.19 -7.12
C LEU A 154 23.36 6.11 -6.33
N LYS A 155 24.46 5.59 -6.87
CA LYS A 155 25.31 4.60 -6.18
C LYS A 155 25.83 5.15 -4.85
N GLN A 156 26.43 6.34 -4.87
CA GLN A 156 26.95 6.97 -3.66
C GLN A 156 25.84 7.30 -2.65
N TYR A 157 24.66 7.70 -3.13
CA TYR A 157 23.48 7.86 -2.28
C TYR A 157 23.08 6.56 -1.59
N THR A 158 23.02 5.44 -2.32
CA THR A 158 22.68 4.13 -1.71
C THR A 158 23.70 3.71 -0.65
N GLN A 159 24.98 3.99 -0.87
CA GLN A 159 26.04 3.72 0.11
C GLN A 159 25.90 4.57 1.37
N TYR A 160 25.55 5.86 1.22
CA TYR A 160 25.27 6.73 2.37
C TYR A 160 24.10 6.22 3.20
N VAL A 161 22.96 5.89 2.56
CA VAL A 161 21.79 5.34 3.25
C VAL A 161 22.12 4.04 3.97
N GLU A 162 22.87 3.14 3.31
CA GLU A 162 23.32 1.89 3.92
C GLU A 162 24.20 2.15 5.14
N GLN A 163 25.11 3.12 5.08
CA GLN A 163 25.97 3.48 6.21
C GLN A 163 25.16 4.01 7.40
N VAL A 164 24.20 4.90 7.16
CA VAL A 164 23.30 5.41 8.22
C VAL A 164 22.57 4.25 8.89
N ARG A 165 22.02 3.32 8.09
CA ARG A 165 21.30 2.15 8.58
C ARG A 165 22.18 1.20 9.40
N CYS A 166 23.41 0.94 8.95
CA CYS A 166 24.35 0.10 9.67
C CYS A 166 24.75 0.73 11.01
N ASN A 167 24.99 2.04 11.02
CA ASN A 167 25.33 2.77 12.24
C ASN A 167 24.15 2.75 13.24
N SER A 168 22.92 2.99 12.78
CA SER A 168 21.73 3.06 13.63
C SER A 168 21.39 1.74 14.33
N MET A 169 22.02 0.62 13.96
CA MET A 169 21.89 -0.64 14.70
C MET A 169 22.60 -0.60 16.06
N ASN A 170 23.61 0.25 16.22
CA ASN A 170 24.49 0.25 17.40
C ASN A 170 24.57 1.61 18.12
N MET A 171 24.04 2.69 17.54
CA MET A 171 24.07 4.05 18.12
C MET A 171 22.77 4.81 17.86
N SER A 172 22.62 6.00 18.46
CA SER A 172 21.44 6.84 18.22
C SER A 172 21.36 7.28 16.76
N LEU A 173 20.17 7.66 16.29
CA LEU A 173 19.98 8.10 14.91
C LEU A 173 20.84 9.32 14.58
N GLU A 174 20.90 10.29 15.48
CA GLU A 174 21.70 11.51 15.30
C GLU A 174 23.19 11.16 15.14
N GLN A 175 23.71 10.31 16.03
CA GLN A 175 25.08 9.82 15.96
C GLN A 175 25.32 9.02 14.68
N ALA A 176 24.37 8.17 14.30
CA ALA A 176 24.46 7.33 13.11
C ALA A 176 24.57 8.17 11.84
N VAL A 177 23.77 9.23 11.73
CA VAL A 177 23.80 10.17 10.62
C VAL A 177 25.11 10.96 10.61
N GLU A 178 25.56 11.48 11.76
CA GLU A 178 26.82 12.22 11.86
C GLU A 178 28.03 11.38 11.46
N GLU A 179 28.17 10.17 12.03
CA GLU A 179 29.25 9.24 11.70
C GLU A 179 29.19 8.77 10.24
N ALA A 180 27.99 8.54 9.70
CA ALA A 180 27.83 8.15 8.30
C ALA A 180 28.27 9.27 7.35
N ILE A 181 27.96 10.53 7.68
CA ILE A 181 28.42 11.69 6.89
C ILE A 181 29.94 11.78 6.92
N GLU A 182 30.56 11.63 8.08
CA GLU A 182 32.02 11.71 8.21
C GLU A 182 32.71 10.57 7.46
N TYR A 183 32.21 9.35 7.60
CA TYR A 183 32.66 8.20 6.84
C TYR A 183 32.57 8.45 5.33
N CYS A 184 31.42 8.94 4.85
CA CYS A 184 31.19 9.19 3.44
C CYS A 184 32.13 10.27 2.88
N ILE A 185 32.32 11.39 3.61
CA ILE A 185 33.25 12.46 3.23
C ILE A 185 34.69 11.93 3.13
N GLN A 186 35.12 11.11 4.09
CA GLN A 186 36.46 10.50 4.11
C GLN A 186 36.69 9.54 2.94
N HIS A 187 35.64 8.79 2.54
CA HIS A 187 35.70 7.80 1.46
C HIS A 187 35.29 8.35 0.08
N ASN A 188 35.15 9.68 -0.05
CA ASN A 188 34.73 10.37 -1.27
C ASN A 188 33.32 9.96 -1.79
N ILE A 189 32.42 9.57 -0.90
CA ILE A 189 31.01 9.25 -1.17
C ILE A 189 30.19 10.52 -0.93
N LEU A 190 29.51 11.03 -1.96
CA LEU A 190 28.75 12.29 -1.95
C LEU A 190 29.50 13.47 -1.30
N LYS A 191 30.84 13.45 -1.35
CA LYS A 191 31.70 14.32 -0.53
C LYS A 191 31.37 15.79 -0.67
N GLU A 192 31.27 16.29 -1.90
CA GLU A 192 30.98 17.71 -2.14
C GLU A 192 29.61 18.12 -1.62
N PHE A 193 28.59 17.28 -1.85
CA PHE A 193 27.22 17.51 -1.39
C PHE A 193 27.14 17.50 0.14
N LEU A 194 27.65 16.43 0.78
CA LEU A 194 27.64 16.27 2.23
C LEU A 194 28.48 17.33 2.94
N SER A 195 29.60 17.76 2.35
CA SER A 195 30.44 18.82 2.94
C SER A 195 29.75 20.18 2.93
N LYS A 196 29.01 20.49 1.86
CA LYS A 196 28.28 21.77 1.72
C LYS A 196 27.00 21.80 2.54
N GLN A 197 26.28 20.67 2.60
CA GLN A 197 24.93 20.59 3.16
C GLN A 197 24.85 19.82 4.49
N LYS A 198 25.98 19.58 5.19
CA LYS A 198 26.04 18.72 6.40
C LYS A 198 24.91 19.01 7.39
N ALA A 199 24.74 20.27 7.80
CA ALA A 199 23.74 20.65 8.80
C ALA A 199 22.30 20.38 8.32
N GLU A 200 22.01 20.66 7.05
CA GLU A 200 20.68 20.43 6.47
C GLU A 200 20.39 18.94 6.31
N VAL A 201 21.38 18.16 5.85
CA VAL A 201 21.25 16.70 5.72
C VAL A 201 21.03 16.05 7.08
N ILE A 202 21.76 16.46 8.13
CA ILE A 202 21.54 15.97 9.49
C ILE A 202 20.11 16.26 9.94
N LYS A 203 19.69 17.53 9.85
CA LYS A 203 18.36 17.97 10.29
C LYS A 203 17.24 17.25 9.55
N MET A 204 17.33 17.16 8.23
CA MET A 204 16.34 16.48 7.39
C MET A 204 16.29 14.98 7.70
N SER A 205 17.45 14.33 7.81
CA SER A 205 17.50 12.88 8.10
C SER A 205 16.89 12.56 9.46
N ILE A 206 17.19 13.36 10.50
CA ILE A 206 16.60 13.15 11.83
C ILE A 206 15.08 13.31 11.77
N PHE A 207 14.61 14.39 11.14
CA PHE A 207 13.18 14.67 11.02
C PHE A 207 12.42 13.57 10.28
N GLU A 208 12.91 13.13 9.11
CA GLU A 208 12.29 12.07 8.30
C GLU A 208 12.20 10.74 9.06
N TYR A 209 13.28 10.34 9.74
CA TYR A 209 13.31 9.09 10.49
C TYR A 209 12.43 9.12 11.76
N ASP A 210 12.38 10.26 12.47
CA ASP A 210 11.47 10.40 13.62
C ASP A 210 10.01 10.32 13.19
N GLU A 211 9.65 10.96 12.07
CA GLU A 211 8.30 10.88 11.49
C GLU A 211 7.96 9.45 11.04
N GLU A 212 8.87 8.78 10.33
CA GLU A 212 8.70 7.39 9.91
C GLU A 212 8.49 6.45 11.11
N ARG A 213 9.29 6.64 12.17
CA ARG A 213 9.20 5.84 13.41
C ARG A 213 7.87 6.07 14.12
N GLU A 214 7.43 7.32 14.25
CA GLU A 214 6.16 7.64 14.90
C GLU A 214 4.99 7.05 14.12
N ILE A 215 5.00 7.15 12.79
CA ILE A 215 3.99 6.53 11.91
C ILE A 215 3.99 5.00 12.07
N GLU A 216 5.17 4.37 12.17
CA GLU A 216 5.26 2.93 12.36
C GLU A 216 4.71 2.47 13.72
N LEU A 217 4.97 3.23 14.79
CA LEU A 217 4.39 3.00 16.11
C LEU A 217 2.86 3.12 16.07
N ILE A 218 2.33 4.18 15.46
CA ILE A 218 0.89 4.38 15.28
C ILE A 218 0.28 3.19 14.52
N ARG A 219 0.88 2.79 13.39
CA ARG A 219 0.40 1.64 12.60
C ARG A 219 0.43 0.34 13.38
N ARG A 220 1.43 0.15 14.25
CA ARG A 220 1.50 -1.03 15.11
C ARG A 220 0.37 -1.03 16.13
N ASP A 221 0.15 0.08 16.81
CA ASP A 221 -0.92 0.23 17.81
C ASP A 221 -2.30 0.04 17.15
N GLU A 222 -2.52 0.65 15.97
CA GLU A 222 -3.75 0.46 15.18
C GLU A 222 -3.98 -1.01 14.79
N ARG A 223 -2.92 -1.75 14.43
CA ARG A 223 -3.02 -3.19 14.15
C ARG A 223 -3.32 -4.00 15.40
N GLU A 224 -2.77 -3.64 16.55
CA GLU A 224 -3.04 -4.30 17.83
C GLU A 224 -4.48 -4.05 18.27
N ILE A 225 -4.95 -2.80 18.22
CA ILE A 225 -6.33 -2.40 18.47
C ILE A 225 -7.29 -3.14 17.53
N GLY A 226 -6.99 -3.16 16.22
CA GLY A 226 -7.81 -3.86 15.23
C GLY A 226 -7.93 -5.36 15.50
N LYS A 227 -6.87 -6.01 15.98
CA LYS A 227 -6.91 -7.42 16.41
C LYS A 227 -7.74 -7.63 17.67
N GLU A 228 -7.67 -6.71 18.63
CA GLU A 228 -8.45 -6.77 19.86
C GLU A 228 -9.95 -6.62 19.58
N ILE A 229 -10.32 -5.59 18.82
CA ILE A 229 -11.70 -5.38 18.34
C ILE A 229 -12.18 -6.60 17.56
N GLY A 230 -11.36 -7.12 16.64
CA GLY A 230 -11.72 -8.31 15.86
C GLY A 230 -11.98 -9.56 16.72
N LYS A 231 -11.22 -9.76 17.80
CA LYS A 231 -11.46 -10.84 18.77
C LYS A 231 -12.75 -10.63 19.55
N GLU A 232 -13.02 -9.41 19.98
CA GLU A 232 -14.24 -9.08 20.74
C GLU A 232 -15.50 -9.30 19.90
N ILE A 233 -15.51 -8.75 18.68
CA ILE A 233 -16.59 -8.99 17.70
C ILE A 233 -16.75 -10.48 17.42
N GLY A 234 -15.63 -11.20 17.21
CA GLY A 234 -15.67 -12.64 16.97
C GLY A 234 -16.26 -13.44 18.14
N LYS A 235 -15.97 -13.03 19.38
CA LYS A 235 -16.53 -13.65 20.59
C LYS A 235 -18.03 -13.36 20.71
N GLU A 236 -18.47 -12.13 20.47
CA GLU A 236 -19.88 -11.75 20.55
C GLU A 236 -20.72 -12.46 19.48
N ILE A 237 -20.24 -12.50 18.24
CA ILE A 237 -20.88 -13.26 17.15
C ILE A 237 -20.92 -14.74 17.48
N GLY A 238 -19.80 -15.31 17.96
CA GLY A 238 -19.73 -16.71 18.35
C GLY A 238 -20.69 -17.07 19.47
N GLN A 239 -20.87 -16.17 20.45
CA GLN A 239 -21.82 -16.37 21.55
C GLN A 239 -23.26 -16.34 21.05
N LYS A 240 -23.64 -15.33 20.24
CA LYS A 240 -25.00 -15.24 19.65
C LYS A 240 -25.35 -16.46 18.81
N ILE A 241 -24.44 -16.87 17.92
CA ILE A 241 -24.63 -18.08 17.11
C ILE A 241 -24.73 -19.33 18.00
N GLY A 242 -23.92 -19.42 19.05
CA GLY A 242 -23.97 -20.53 20.00
C GLY A 242 -25.30 -20.61 20.76
N GLU A 243 -25.83 -19.48 21.20
CA GLU A 243 -27.14 -19.37 21.86
C GLU A 243 -28.28 -19.76 20.91
N GLU A 244 -28.26 -19.28 19.67
CA GLU A 244 -29.26 -19.64 18.64
C GLU A 244 -29.24 -21.14 18.32
N ILE A 245 -28.05 -21.72 18.06
CA ILE A 245 -27.91 -23.16 17.80
C ILE A 245 -28.33 -23.98 19.03
N GLY A 246 -28.00 -23.51 20.24
CA GLY A 246 -28.40 -24.14 21.49
C GLY A 246 -29.92 -24.20 21.63
N ALA A 247 -30.59 -23.05 21.45
CA ALA A 247 -32.04 -22.96 21.51
C ALA A 247 -32.72 -23.81 20.43
N GLU A 248 -32.18 -23.85 19.21
CA GLU A 248 -32.70 -24.69 18.14
C GLU A 248 -32.58 -26.18 18.48
N LYS A 249 -31.43 -26.62 19.00
CA LYS A 249 -31.24 -28.02 19.47
C LYS A 249 -32.17 -28.38 20.62
N GLU A 250 -32.40 -27.49 21.59
CA GLU A 250 -33.33 -27.72 22.69
C GLU A 250 -34.77 -27.86 22.19
N ARG A 251 -35.17 -26.99 21.25
CA ARG A 251 -36.48 -27.08 20.59
C ARG A 251 -36.62 -28.43 19.86
N GLU A 252 -35.59 -28.84 19.12
CA GLU A 252 -35.58 -30.11 18.40
C GLU A 252 -35.68 -31.33 19.34
N ASN A 253 -34.92 -31.32 20.44
CA ASN A 253 -34.97 -32.37 21.46
C ASN A 253 -36.34 -32.45 22.14
N THR A 254 -37.00 -31.30 22.36
CA THR A 254 -38.36 -31.24 22.90
C THR A 254 -39.36 -31.88 21.95
N ILE A 255 -39.27 -31.55 20.65
CA ILE A 255 -40.12 -32.15 19.60
C ILE A 255 -39.93 -33.68 19.56
N LYS A 256 -38.68 -34.16 19.54
CA LYS A 256 -38.38 -35.60 19.59
C LYS A 256 -38.97 -36.27 20.84
N SER A 257 -38.90 -35.61 21.99
CA SER A 257 -39.44 -36.12 23.25
C SER A 257 -40.96 -36.25 23.21
N ILE A 258 -41.67 -35.24 22.69
CA ILE A 258 -43.14 -35.26 22.52
C ILE A 258 -43.55 -36.41 21.59
N ILE A 259 -42.89 -36.56 20.45
CA ILE A 259 -43.20 -37.62 19.46
C ILE A 259 -42.95 -39.00 20.07
N SER A 260 -41.80 -39.21 20.71
CA SER A 260 -41.45 -40.51 21.30
C SER A 260 -42.38 -40.91 22.45
N PHE A 261 -42.80 -39.96 23.29
CA PHE A 261 -43.71 -40.22 24.41
C PHE A 261 -45.14 -40.46 23.92
N GLY A 262 -45.63 -39.65 22.97
CA GLY A 262 -46.93 -39.86 22.32
C GLY A 262 -47.04 -41.22 21.65
N LYS A 263 -45.98 -41.66 20.94
CA LYS A 263 -45.89 -42.99 20.33
C LYS A 263 -45.97 -44.11 21.39
N LYS A 264 -45.25 -43.97 22.51
CA LYS A 264 -45.28 -44.95 23.62
C LYS A 264 -46.66 -45.09 24.27
N LEU A 265 -47.42 -44.00 24.33
CA LEU A 265 -48.78 -43.98 24.89
C LEU A 265 -49.87 -44.41 23.88
N GLY A 266 -49.50 -44.73 22.65
CA GLY A 266 -50.45 -45.15 21.61
C GLY A 266 -51.26 -44.00 20.99
N ALA A 267 -50.79 -42.76 21.10
CA ALA A 267 -51.42 -41.62 20.44
C ALA A 267 -51.29 -41.70 18.91
N SER A 268 -52.33 -41.26 18.20
CA SER A 268 -52.31 -41.15 16.75
C SER A 268 -51.39 -40.02 16.28
N LYS A 269 -50.92 -40.08 15.02
CA LYS A 269 -50.11 -39.02 14.41
C LYS A 269 -50.81 -37.66 14.47
N GLU A 270 -52.13 -37.63 14.22
CA GLU A 270 -52.95 -36.42 14.26
C GLU A 270 -53.00 -35.77 15.66
N GLN A 271 -53.06 -36.59 16.71
CA GLN A 271 -53.00 -36.10 18.10
C GLN A 271 -51.64 -35.50 18.44
N ILE A 272 -50.55 -36.12 17.98
CA ILE A 272 -49.18 -35.62 18.21
C ILE A 272 -48.91 -34.35 17.39
N ILE A 273 -49.45 -34.23 16.18
CA ILE A 273 -49.37 -33.00 15.38
C ILE A 273 -50.05 -31.85 16.13
N LYS A 274 -51.27 -32.05 16.64
CA LYS A 274 -51.96 -31.02 17.46
C LYS A 274 -51.17 -30.65 18.71
N GLU A 275 -50.61 -31.63 19.42
CA GLU A 275 -49.78 -31.38 20.61
C GLU A 275 -48.53 -30.54 20.27
N LEU A 276 -47.91 -30.79 19.12
CA LEU A 276 -46.75 -30.02 18.63
C LEU A 276 -47.14 -28.60 18.19
N GLN A 277 -48.31 -28.41 17.59
CA GLN A 277 -48.84 -27.07 17.28
C GLN A 277 -49.14 -26.28 18.55
N GLU A 278 -49.73 -26.92 19.56
CA GLU A 278 -50.11 -26.26 20.81
C GLU A 278 -48.91 -25.96 21.72
N ARG A 279 -47.96 -26.90 21.87
CA ARG A 279 -46.83 -26.75 22.81
C ARG A 279 -45.55 -26.20 22.19
N CYS A 280 -45.29 -26.48 20.92
CA CYS A 280 -44.07 -26.04 20.23
C CYS A 280 -44.34 -24.90 19.23
N LEU A 281 -45.59 -24.44 19.14
CA LEU A 281 -46.03 -23.35 18.24
C LEU A 281 -45.58 -23.58 16.79
N LEU A 282 -45.59 -24.84 16.35
CA LEU A 282 -45.22 -25.21 14.99
C LEU A 282 -46.40 -24.99 14.05
N GLU A 283 -46.13 -24.56 12.82
CA GLU A 283 -47.13 -24.59 11.75
C GLU A 283 -47.47 -26.05 11.40
N GLU A 284 -48.69 -26.28 10.90
CA GLU A 284 -49.20 -27.62 10.60
C GLU A 284 -48.25 -28.41 9.68
N GLN A 285 -47.79 -27.77 8.60
CA GLN A 285 -46.86 -28.38 7.64
C GLN A 285 -45.49 -28.71 8.26
N GLU A 286 -45.04 -27.92 9.23
CA GLU A 286 -43.75 -28.14 9.90
C GLU A 286 -43.86 -29.27 10.93
N ALA A 287 -44.96 -29.30 11.68
CA ALA A 287 -45.27 -30.38 12.61
C ALA A 287 -45.42 -31.73 11.87
N GLU A 288 -46.12 -31.78 10.73
CA GLU A 288 -46.23 -32.98 9.90
C GLU A 288 -44.88 -33.51 9.42
N LYS A 289 -43.98 -32.62 8.98
CA LYS A 289 -42.62 -32.97 8.56
C LYS A 289 -41.81 -33.54 9.73
N LYS A 290 -41.83 -32.89 10.89
CA LYS A 290 -41.09 -33.34 12.09
C LYS A 290 -41.62 -34.66 12.62
N VAL A 291 -42.94 -34.85 12.65
CA VAL A 291 -43.57 -36.13 13.01
C VAL A 291 -43.14 -37.21 12.03
N THR A 292 -43.22 -36.97 10.72
CA THR A 292 -42.80 -37.95 9.71
C THR A 292 -41.33 -38.33 9.84
N LEU A 293 -40.46 -37.36 10.08
CA LEU A 293 -39.02 -37.55 10.25
C LEU A 293 -38.69 -38.41 11.48
N TYR A 294 -39.32 -38.12 12.62
CA TYR A 294 -39.00 -38.76 13.90
C TYR A 294 -39.94 -39.91 14.29
N TRP A 295 -40.91 -40.27 13.44
CA TRP A 295 -41.81 -41.39 13.71
C TRP A 295 -41.12 -42.76 13.65
N ASN A 296 -40.09 -42.87 12.80
CA ASN A 296 -39.43 -44.12 12.44
C ASN A 296 -38.00 -44.26 13.00
N GLU A 297 -37.48 -43.21 13.67
CA GLU A 297 -36.34 -43.35 14.61
C GLU A 297 -36.79 -44.13 15.86
#